data_AF-A0A4P0YC37-F1
#
_entry.id   AF-A0A4P0YC37-F1
#
_cell.length_a   1.000
_cell.length_b   1.000
_cell.length_c   1.000
_cell.angle_alpha   90.00
_cell.angle_beta   90.00
_cell.angle_gamma   90.00
#
_symmetry.space_group_name_H-M   'P 1'
#
loop_
_entity.id
_entity.type
_entity.pdbx_description
1 polymer ?
#
loop_
_entity_poly.entity_id
_entity_poly.type
_entity_poly.pdbx_seq_one_letter_code
_entity_poly.pdbx_strand_id
1 'polypeptide(L)'
;MLAKANELRSGDVLAGVAAESSQQRVAAKQVLSDMTVADIRNNPVIPYEEDCVTRLIQDDVNETAYQRIKHWTISDLREYVLNDEVTSDDIAFVRKGLTSEVVAAVAKICSNADLIYGGKKNAGDQKSQYHHRSAGDL
;
A
#
# COMPACT_ATOMS: atom_id res chain seq x y z
N MET A 1 -9.18 11.51 -1.45
CA MET A 1 -9.56 10.14 -1.05
C MET A 1 -8.62 9.54 -0.01
N LEU A 2 -7.32 9.43 -0.26
CA LEU A 2 -6.33 8.80 0.65
C LEU A 2 -6.34 9.32 2.09
N ALA A 3 -6.50 10.64 2.30
CA ALA A 3 -6.55 11.21 3.65
C ALA A 3 -7.85 10.84 4.39
N LYS A 4 -9.00 10.92 3.71
CA LYS A 4 -10.32 10.64 4.31
C LYS A 4 -10.52 9.14 4.60
N ALA A 5 -9.78 8.26 3.91
CA ALA A 5 -9.80 6.81 4.14
C ALA A 5 -8.97 6.37 5.37
N ASN A 6 -8.17 7.26 5.98
CA ASN A 6 -7.39 6.92 7.17
C ASN A 6 -8.28 6.66 8.38
N GLU A 7 -7.81 5.81 9.30
CA GLU A 7 -8.35 5.80 10.65
C GLU A 7 -8.17 7.15 11.33
N LEU A 8 -9.03 7.48 12.30
CA LEU A 8 -8.97 8.78 12.97
C LEU A 8 -7.63 8.97 13.68
N ARG A 9 -6.91 10.02 13.29
CA ARG A 9 -5.64 10.42 13.89
C ARG A 9 -5.65 11.91 14.16
N SER A 10 -5.13 12.33 15.31
CA SER A 10 -5.09 13.74 15.71
C SER A 10 -4.33 14.62 14.72
N GLY A 11 -3.23 14.11 14.14
CA GLY A 11 -2.46 14.83 13.10
C GLY A 11 -3.29 15.14 11.84
N ASP A 12 -4.06 14.18 11.35
CA ASP A 12 -4.92 14.37 10.17
C ASP A 12 -6.04 15.37 10.44
N VAL A 13 -6.54 15.41 11.69
CA VAL A 13 -7.53 16.40 12.14
C VAL A 13 -6.91 17.79 12.18
N LEU A 14 -5.71 17.93 12.77
CA LEU A 14 -5.00 19.21 12.84
C LEU A 14 -4.63 19.76 11.45
N ALA A 15 -4.30 18.87 10.51
CA ALA A 15 -4.04 19.22 9.12
C ALA A 15 -5.33 19.49 8.30
N GLY A 16 -6.52 19.29 8.87
CA GLY A 16 -7.80 19.53 8.19
C GLY A 16 -8.16 18.49 7.12
N VAL A 17 -7.48 17.35 7.08
CA VAL A 17 -7.62 16.34 6.01
C VAL A 17 -8.39 15.08 6.46
N ALA A 18 -8.61 14.90 7.76
CA ALA A 18 -9.37 13.78 8.33
C ALA A 18 -10.84 13.76 7.86
N ALA A 19 -11.45 12.57 7.83
CA ALA A 19 -12.89 12.45 7.57
C ALA A 19 -13.71 13.11 8.69
N GLU A 20 -14.79 13.80 8.31
CA GLU A 20 -15.71 14.52 9.18
C GLU A 20 -16.62 13.57 9.97
N SER A 21 -16.79 12.34 9.47
CA SER A 21 -17.60 11.31 10.13
C SER A 21 -17.10 9.91 9.82
N SER A 22 -17.53 8.94 10.63
CA SER A 22 -17.27 7.52 10.37
C SER A 22 -17.87 7.06 9.04
N GLN A 23 -19.06 7.56 8.68
CA GLN A 23 -19.72 7.26 7.40
C GLN A 23 -18.88 7.78 6.22
N GLN A 24 -18.35 9.00 6.30
CA GLN A 24 -17.48 9.54 5.26
C GLN A 24 -16.17 8.73 5.14
N ARG A 25 -15.62 8.26 6.25
CA ARG A 25 -14.43 7.38 6.24
C ARG A 25 -14.73 6.06 5.54
N VAL A 26 -15.85 5.41 5.88
CA VAL A 26 -16.25 4.14 5.24
C VAL A 26 -16.48 4.34 3.75
N ALA A 27 -17.18 5.41 3.35
CA ALA A 27 -17.35 5.75 1.94
C ALA A 27 -16.00 6.01 1.25
N ALA A 28 -15.06 6.68 1.93
CA ALA A 28 -13.74 6.93 1.39
C ALA A 28 -12.91 5.65 1.22
N LYS A 29 -13.03 4.69 2.15
CA LYS A 29 -12.42 3.36 2.02
C LYS A 29 -13.03 2.56 0.87
N GLN A 30 -14.35 2.60 0.70
CA GLN A 30 -15.04 1.93 -0.41
C GLN A 30 -14.59 2.47 -1.78
N VAL A 31 -14.61 3.80 -1.95
CA VAL A 31 -14.14 4.38 -3.21
C VAL A 31 -12.65 4.07 -3.43
N LEU A 32 -11.83 4.10 -2.37
CA LEU A 32 -10.41 3.75 -2.48
C LEU A 32 -10.19 2.27 -2.83
N SER A 33 -11.02 1.35 -2.33
CA SER A 33 -10.91 -0.08 -2.66
C SER A 33 -11.20 -0.36 -4.12
N ASP A 34 -12.08 0.43 -4.73
CA ASP A 34 -12.55 0.25 -6.11
C ASP A 34 -11.64 0.95 -7.14
N MET A 35 -10.71 1.82 -6.70
CA MET A 35 -9.70 2.44 -7.57
C MET A 35 -8.68 1.40 -8.04
N THR A 36 -8.14 1.60 -9.24
CA THR A 36 -7.08 0.73 -9.76
C THR A 36 -5.69 1.16 -9.30
N VAL A 37 -4.72 0.24 -9.37
CA VAL A 37 -3.30 0.57 -9.18
C VAL A 37 -2.85 1.68 -10.13
N ALA A 38 -3.32 1.69 -11.38
CA ALA A 38 -3.03 2.74 -12.35
C ALA A 38 -3.59 4.10 -11.91
N ASP A 39 -4.83 4.15 -11.42
CA ASP A 39 -5.45 5.40 -10.98
C ASP A 39 -4.63 6.06 -9.87
N ILE A 40 -4.12 5.26 -8.92
CA ILE A 40 -3.31 5.79 -7.83
C ILE A 40 -1.89 6.13 -8.30
N ARG A 41 -1.24 5.25 -9.07
CA ARG A 41 0.13 5.49 -9.57
C ARG A 41 0.24 6.79 -10.37
N ASN A 42 -0.73 7.04 -11.25
CA ASN A 42 -0.71 8.16 -12.18
C ASN A 42 -1.11 9.50 -11.54
N ASN A 43 -1.53 9.49 -10.27
CA ASN A 43 -1.93 10.68 -9.53
C ASN A 43 -1.15 10.77 -8.20
N PRO A 44 0.18 11.00 -8.25
CA PRO A 44 0.99 11.14 -7.04
C PRO A 44 0.50 12.34 -6.21
N VAL A 45 0.70 12.29 -4.90
CA VAL A 45 0.18 13.34 -3.99
C VAL A 45 0.88 14.69 -4.23
N ILE A 46 2.14 14.64 -4.69
CA ILE A 46 2.90 15.81 -5.15
C ILE A 46 3.32 15.55 -6.60
N PRO A 47 3.12 16.50 -7.54
CA PRO A 47 3.47 16.31 -8.95
C PRO A 47 4.95 15.92 -9.15
N TYR A 48 5.20 15.13 -10.20
CA TYR A 48 6.53 14.61 -10.54
C TYR A 48 7.55 15.74 -10.77
N GLU A 49 7.12 16.82 -11.41
CA GLU A 49 7.95 17.95 -11.76
C GLU A 49 8.39 18.77 -10.53
N GLU A 50 7.60 18.72 -9.45
CA GLU A 50 7.74 19.58 -8.28
C GLU A 50 8.55 18.93 -7.15
N ASP A 51 8.64 17.59 -7.11
CA ASP A 51 9.25 16.88 -5.98
C ASP A 51 10.23 15.78 -6.41
N CYS A 52 11.45 15.82 -5.85
CA CYS A 52 12.48 14.83 -6.16
C CYS A 52 12.20 13.44 -5.59
N VAL A 53 11.41 13.34 -4.52
CA VAL A 53 11.04 12.05 -3.92
C VAL A 53 9.98 11.36 -4.77
N THR A 54 8.98 12.09 -5.28
CA THR A 54 8.04 11.58 -6.28
C THR A 54 8.78 11.04 -7.50
N ARG A 55 9.78 11.77 -8.02
CA ARG A 55 10.59 11.29 -9.15
C ARG A 55 11.31 9.99 -8.84
N LEU A 56 12.03 9.95 -7.73
CA LEU A 56 12.73 8.74 -7.30
C LEU A 56 11.77 7.54 -7.20
N ILE A 57 10.61 7.72 -6.57
CA ILE A 57 9.61 6.65 -6.44
C ILE A 57 9.09 6.20 -7.80
N GLN A 58 8.74 7.14 -8.70
CA GLN A 58 8.14 6.82 -9.99
C GLN A 58 9.15 6.22 -10.98
N ASP A 59 10.40 6.69 -10.95
CA ASP A 59 11.48 6.24 -11.83
C ASP A 59 12.00 4.85 -11.43
N ASP A 60 11.93 4.49 -10.14
CA ASP A 60 12.35 3.17 -9.63
C ASP A 60 11.32 2.05 -9.90
N VAL A 61 10.13 2.38 -10.45
CA VAL A 61 9.10 1.38 -10.75
C VAL A 61 9.55 0.48 -11.89
N ASN A 62 9.48 -0.83 -11.64
CA ASN A 62 9.63 -1.82 -12.69
C ASN A 62 8.36 -1.88 -13.55
N GLU A 63 8.45 -1.37 -14.77
CA GLU A 63 7.33 -1.32 -15.70
C GLU A 63 6.71 -2.70 -15.99
N THR A 64 7.50 -3.77 -16.11
CA THR A 64 6.96 -5.12 -16.35
C THR A 64 6.09 -5.60 -15.19
N ALA A 65 6.54 -5.38 -13.95
CA ALA A 65 5.75 -5.71 -12.77
C ALA A 65 4.49 -4.84 -12.69
N TYR A 66 4.60 -3.54 -12.99
CA TYR A 66 3.45 -2.64 -13.03
C TYR A 66 2.41 -3.04 -14.09
N GLN A 67 2.81 -3.36 -15.33
CA GLN A 67 1.87 -3.74 -16.38
C GLN A 67 1.00 -4.95 -15.98
N ARG A 68 1.54 -5.88 -15.19
CA ARG A 68 0.81 -7.04 -14.66
C ARG A 68 -0.32 -6.64 -13.71
N ILE A 69 -0.14 -5.60 -12.90
CA ILE A 69 -1.04 -5.25 -11.79
C ILE A 69 -1.80 -3.94 -11.99
N LYS A 70 -1.48 -3.15 -13.03
CA LYS A 70 -2.03 -1.80 -13.23
C LYS A 70 -3.57 -1.73 -13.22
N HIS A 71 -4.23 -2.81 -13.64
CA HIS A 71 -5.68 -2.91 -13.77
C HIS A 71 -6.35 -3.50 -12.51
N TRP A 72 -5.57 -3.97 -11.55
CA TRP A 72 -6.11 -4.50 -10.30
C TRP A 72 -6.68 -3.36 -9.48
N THR A 73 -7.82 -3.62 -8.85
CA THR A 73 -8.32 -2.72 -7.82
C THR A 73 -7.43 -2.79 -6.58
N ILE A 74 -7.51 -1.78 -5.70
CA ILE A 74 -6.80 -1.83 -4.42
C ILE A 74 -7.34 -2.98 -3.55
N SER A 75 -8.61 -3.34 -3.69
CA SER A 75 -9.17 -4.54 -3.05
C SER A 75 -8.50 -5.81 -3.56
N ASP A 76 -8.38 -5.99 -4.88
CA ASP A 76 -7.72 -7.16 -5.48
C ASP A 76 -6.26 -7.26 -5.02
N LEU A 77 -5.55 -6.13 -4.97
CA LEU A 77 -4.17 -6.09 -4.51
C LEU A 77 -4.05 -6.47 -3.02
N ARG A 78 -4.97 -6.01 -2.16
CA ARG A 78 -5.04 -6.43 -0.76
C ARG A 78 -5.25 -7.95 -0.65
N GLU A 79 -6.22 -8.49 -1.38
CA GLU A 79 -6.52 -9.92 -1.36
C GLU A 79 -5.35 -10.75 -1.86
N TYR A 80 -4.67 -10.30 -2.92
CA TYR A 80 -3.46 -10.93 -3.43
C TYR A 80 -2.35 -11.01 -2.37
N VAL A 81 -2.09 -9.92 -1.65
CA VAL A 81 -1.05 -9.91 -0.60
C VAL A 81 -1.41 -10.88 0.55
N LEU A 82 -2.69 -10.95 0.92
CA LEU A 82 -3.18 -11.78 2.03
C LEU A 82 -3.43 -13.25 1.65
N ASN A 83 -3.41 -13.61 0.37
CA ASN A 83 -3.66 -14.97 -0.09
C ASN A 83 -2.50 -15.92 0.28
N ASP A 84 -2.79 -17.03 0.96
CA ASP A 84 -1.79 -18.02 1.42
C ASP A 84 -1.05 -18.74 0.27
N GLU A 85 -1.65 -18.80 -0.92
CA GLU A 85 -1.04 -19.41 -2.11
C GLU A 85 0.00 -18.50 -2.77
N VAL A 86 -0.06 -17.19 -2.49
CA VAL A 86 0.88 -16.21 -3.06
C VAL A 86 2.19 -16.24 -2.27
N THR A 87 3.29 -16.56 -2.97
CA THR A 87 4.60 -16.75 -2.34
C THR A 87 5.30 -15.43 -2.02
N SER A 88 6.36 -15.49 -1.20
CA SER A 88 7.23 -14.33 -0.95
C SER A 88 7.88 -13.80 -2.22
N ASP A 89 8.30 -14.68 -3.14
CA ASP A 89 8.90 -14.31 -4.42
C ASP A 89 7.89 -13.59 -5.33
N ASP A 90 6.64 -14.03 -5.33
CA ASP A 90 5.55 -13.37 -6.05
C ASP A 90 5.33 -11.94 -5.55
N ILE A 91 5.29 -11.77 -4.23
CA ILE A 91 5.17 -10.45 -3.59
C ILE A 91 6.42 -9.61 -3.88
N ALA A 92 7.61 -10.21 -3.84
CA ALA A 92 8.88 -9.55 -4.11
C ALA A 92 8.98 -9.03 -5.55
N PHE A 93 8.32 -9.69 -6.50
CA PHE A 93 8.18 -9.21 -7.86
C PHE A 93 7.12 -8.10 -7.97
N VAL A 94 5.90 -8.35 -7.47
CA VAL A 94 4.77 -7.40 -7.55
C VAL A 94 5.12 -6.06 -6.90
N ARG A 95 5.81 -6.05 -5.75
CA ARG A 95 6.19 -4.81 -5.05
C ARG A 95 7.04 -3.86 -5.90
N LYS A 96 7.77 -4.37 -6.90
CA LYS A 96 8.58 -3.54 -7.81
C LYS A 96 7.71 -2.70 -8.75
N GLY A 97 6.44 -3.07 -8.93
CA GLY A 97 5.46 -2.35 -9.74
C GLY A 97 4.64 -1.32 -8.95
N LEU A 98 4.90 -1.14 -7.65
CA LEU A 98 4.10 -0.30 -6.76
C LEU A 98 4.81 1.03 -6.45
N THR A 99 4.03 2.10 -6.33
CA THR A 99 4.48 3.37 -5.74
C THR A 99 4.06 3.46 -4.28
N SER A 100 4.66 4.40 -3.54
CA SER A 100 4.34 4.65 -2.13
C SER A 100 2.86 4.91 -1.87
N GLU A 101 2.18 5.62 -2.76
CA GLU A 101 0.74 5.90 -2.66
C GLU A 101 -0.10 4.63 -2.79
N VAL A 102 0.27 3.69 -3.68
CA VAL A 102 -0.44 2.42 -3.83
C VAL A 102 -0.28 1.56 -2.58
N VAL A 103 0.94 1.50 -2.03
CA VAL A 103 1.20 0.80 -0.75
C VAL A 103 0.38 1.41 0.39
N ALA A 104 0.33 2.75 0.46
CA ALA A 104 -0.48 3.45 1.45
C ALA A 104 -1.98 3.18 1.26
N ALA A 105 -2.46 3.08 0.02
CA ALA A 105 -3.85 2.79 -0.30
C ALA A 105 -4.28 1.42 0.23
N VAL A 106 -3.48 0.38 -0.03
CA VAL A 106 -3.73 -0.98 0.49
C VAL A 106 -3.77 -0.97 2.02
N ALA A 107 -2.79 -0.33 2.67
CA ALA A 107 -2.73 -0.28 4.13
C ALA A 107 -3.96 0.41 4.76
N LYS A 108 -4.54 1.41 4.08
CA LYS A 108 -5.72 2.17 4.58
C LYS A 108 -7.01 1.34 4.57
N ILE A 109 -7.13 0.36 3.68
CA ILE A 109 -8.29 -0.54 3.62
C ILE A 109 -8.11 -1.83 4.43
N CYS A 110 -6.90 -2.08 4.95
CA CYS A 110 -6.62 -3.23 5.80
C CYS A 110 -7.17 -3.09 7.22
N SER A 111 -7.56 -4.23 7.80
CA SER A 111 -7.79 -4.37 9.24
C SER A 111 -6.45 -4.46 10.01
N ASN A 112 -6.48 -4.32 11.33
CA ASN A 112 -5.29 -4.56 12.15
C ASN A 112 -4.77 -6.00 11.99
N ALA A 113 -5.65 -6.99 11.85
CA ALA A 113 -5.27 -8.38 11.66
C ALA A 113 -4.58 -8.58 10.29
N ASP A 114 -5.11 -7.95 9.24
CA ASP A 114 -4.52 -7.98 7.90
C ASP A 114 -3.10 -7.42 7.91
N LEU A 115 -2.88 -6.28 8.59
CA LEU A 115 -1.57 -5.63 8.67
C LEU A 115 -0.55 -6.50 9.41
N ILE A 116 -0.96 -7.15 10.51
CA ILE A 116 -0.11 -8.07 11.27
C ILE A 116 0.23 -9.29 10.40
N TYR A 117 -0.78 -9.88 9.75
CA TYR A 117 -0.62 -11.07 8.93
C TYR A 117 0.28 -10.81 7.71
N GLY A 118 -0.04 -9.79 6.92
CA GLY A 118 0.76 -9.40 5.75
C GLY A 118 2.18 -8.98 6.13
N GLY A 119 2.36 -8.27 7.25
CA GLY A 119 3.68 -7.92 7.77
C GLY A 119 4.52 -9.16 8.11
N LYS A 120 3.94 -10.15 8.78
CA LYS A 120 4.61 -11.42 9.13
C LYS A 120 4.99 -12.23 7.88
N LYS A 121 4.09 -12.30 6.90
CA LYS A 121 4.31 -13.03 5.64
C LYS A 121 5.52 -12.49 4.87
N ASN A 122 5.69 -11.17 4.88
CA ASN A 122 6.76 -10.48 4.12
C ASN A 122 8.11 -10.40 4.86
N ALA A 123 8.16 -10.72 6.16
CA ALA A 123 9.40 -10.69 6.95
C ALA A 123 10.36 -11.86 6.67
N GLY A 124 9.92 -12.88 5.91
CA GLY A 124 10.72 -14.08 5.60
C GLY A 124 12.03 -13.79 4.84
N ASP A 125 12.05 -12.77 3.99
CA ASP A 125 13.18 -12.44 3.10
C ASP A 125 14.32 -11.67 3.77
N GLN A 126 14.06 -10.96 4.88
CA GLN A 126 15.09 -10.16 5.56
C GLN A 126 16.12 -11.01 6.32
N LYS A 127 15.87 -12.32 6.48
CA LYS A 127 16.78 -13.25 7.17
C LYS A 127 18.11 -13.48 6.43
N SER A 128 18.22 -13.10 5.16
CA SER A 128 19.46 -13.33 4.38
C SER A 128 20.51 -12.22 4.53
N GLN A 129 20.19 -11.06 5.13
CA GLN A 129 21.17 -9.96 5.28
C GLN A 129 21.50 -9.56 6.73
N TYR A 130 20.73 -10.01 7.72
CA TYR A 130 21.06 -9.81 9.13
C TYR A 130 20.86 -11.11 9.90
N HIS A 131 21.96 -11.66 10.41
CA HIS A 131 22.00 -12.85 11.27
C HIS A 131 21.50 -12.53 12.69
N HIS A 132 20.33 -11.91 12.82
CA HIS A 132 19.66 -11.74 14.11
C HIS A 132 18.16 -11.61 13.89
N ARG A 133 17.45 -12.69 14.26
CA ARG A 133 16.00 -12.87 14.49
C ARG A 133 15.43 -13.97 13.60
N SER A 134 15.35 -15.16 14.18
CA SER A 134 14.49 -16.21 13.64
C SER A 134 13.03 -15.89 13.93
N ALA A 135 12.13 -16.57 13.23
CA ALA A 135 10.70 -16.45 13.49
C ALA A 135 10.45 -17.26 14.76
N GLY A 136 10.32 -16.57 15.90
CA GLY A 136 10.24 -17.21 17.21
C GLY A 136 10.94 -16.44 18.33
N ASP A 137 11.80 -15.47 17.99
CA ASP A 137 12.51 -14.67 18.98
C ASP A 137 11.71 -13.39 19.30
N LEU A 138 11.12 -13.33 20.50
CA LEU A 138 10.64 -12.09 21.13
C LEU A 138 11.78 -11.44 21.93
#